data_AF-A0A1Y2QBQ4-F1
#
_entry.id   AF-A0A1Y2QBQ4-F1
#
_cell.length_a   1.000
_cell.length_b   1.000
_cell.length_c   1.000
_cell.angle_alpha   90.00
_cell.angle_beta   90.00
_cell.angle_gamma   90.00
#
_symmetry.space_group_name_H-M   'P 1'
#
loop_
_entity.id
_entity.type
_entity.pdbx_description
1 polymer ?
#
loop_
_entity_poly.entity_id
_entity_poly.type
_entity_poly.pdbx_seq_one_letter_code
_entity_poly.pdbx_strand_id
1 'polypeptide(L)'
;MHLARARKPPRVAASDRVATRLEESGLASPAGRSMPMHDISRVPIAAPGGVVQRVLKIGAGDRAGNYGTAGGVATRNLIKDTEAAIGDDLKPGWKTYVGTLADKSQPLTTFATTQDYYQDLEGKFAKVAKSGGKTRPGFSSTAYALARVTYGLQTGMDQSGLKPSEEDLAMPHRFPYSAIERSVGFYLAGTDDNAALERWTRRLYDATVERAALNTPHIDDPHELDWYKKAVTAQLNELHAAVLALEAAKGNGDALDLYSPVVQRLLKAANNMHGNIPDYGPHSKVNIPVSDRIHVHVERPEDWDEDDDAMQVPMTPGSHYAMAMSPPRVPRGVAVDDDDEYLVGTDGRRIDPDRVEDFDTLLNGHKRGKTTIPSLALDDF
;
A
#
# COMPACT_ATOMS: atom_id res chain seq x y z
N MET A 1 -4.08 -2.37 60.10
CA MET A 1 -3.22 -2.37 58.90
C MET A 1 -4.12 -2.46 57.67
N HIS A 2 -4.42 -1.32 57.03
CA HIS A 2 -5.15 -1.27 55.75
C HIS A 2 -4.14 -1.15 54.60
N LEU A 3 -4.02 -2.20 53.80
CA LEU A 3 -3.21 -2.18 52.58
C LEU A 3 -4.01 -1.52 51.46
N ALA A 4 -3.49 -0.40 50.97
CA ALA A 4 -4.01 0.36 49.83
C ALA A 4 -3.91 -0.48 48.54
N ARG A 5 -5.02 -0.61 47.82
CA ARG A 5 -5.04 -1.13 46.45
C ARG A 5 -4.39 -0.11 45.52
N ALA A 6 -3.27 -0.49 44.90
CA ALA A 6 -2.65 0.27 43.82
C ALA A 6 -3.64 0.39 42.64
N ARG A 7 -3.94 1.63 42.24
CA ARG A 7 -4.68 1.93 41.01
C ARG A 7 -3.81 1.54 39.81
N LYS A 8 -4.35 0.72 38.91
CA LYS A 8 -3.77 0.49 37.58
C LYS A 8 -3.65 1.83 36.84
N PRO A 9 -2.54 2.09 36.12
CA PRO A 9 -2.43 3.26 35.27
C PRO A 9 -3.44 3.17 34.11
N PRO A 10 -3.90 4.31 33.56
CA PRO A 10 -4.81 4.32 32.42
C PRO A 10 -4.13 3.68 31.20
N ARG A 11 -4.90 2.87 30.47
CA ARG A 11 -4.53 2.37 29.14
C ARG A 11 -4.41 3.58 28.21
N VAL A 12 -3.19 3.87 27.76
CA VAL A 12 -2.97 4.76 26.61
C VAL A 12 -3.66 4.12 25.40
N ALA A 13 -4.43 4.90 24.65
CA ALA A 13 -5.13 4.43 23.46
C ALA A 13 -4.11 3.97 22.40
N ALA A 14 -4.43 2.91 21.67
CA ALA A 14 -3.56 2.32 20.65
C ALA A 14 -3.22 3.32 19.50
N SER A 15 -4.01 4.38 19.33
CA SER A 15 -3.79 5.47 18.38
C SER A 15 -2.45 6.18 18.56
N ASP A 16 -1.96 6.29 19.81
CA ASP A 16 -0.80 7.11 20.13
C ASP A 16 0.52 6.42 19.75
N ARG A 17 0.51 5.10 19.50
CA ARG A 17 1.69 4.29 19.17
C ARG A 17 2.01 4.22 17.68
N VAL A 18 1.02 4.46 16.80
CA VAL A 18 1.22 4.49 15.34
C VAL A 18 1.71 5.87 14.89
N ALA A 19 1.17 6.94 15.47
CA ALA A 19 1.61 8.31 15.21
C ALA A 19 3.08 8.55 15.61
N THR A 20 3.52 7.98 16.74
CA THR A 20 4.91 8.12 17.22
C THR A 20 5.95 7.52 16.27
N ARG A 21 5.63 6.46 15.51
CA ARG A 21 6.58 5.84 14.55
C ARG A 21 6.63 6.51 13.18
N LEU A 22 5.56 7.20 12.76
CA LEU A 22 5.61 8.07 11.57
C LEU A 22 6.61 9.22 11.79
N GLU A 23 6.71 9.73 13.01
CA GLU A 23 7.72 10.73 13.41
C GLU A 23 9.13 10.15 13.50
N GLU A 24 9.30 8.93 14.03
CA GLU A 24 10.61 8.26 14.15
C GLU A 24 11.18 7.76 12.80
N SER A 25 10.34 7.46 11.81
CA SER A 25 10.78 6.94 10.49
C SER A 25 11.25 8.01 9.50
N GLY A 26 11.22 9.30 9.87
CA GLY A 26 11.55 10.39 8.95
C GLY A 26 10.57 10.55 7.76
N LEU A 27 9.47 9.79 7.77
CA LEU A 27 8.35 9.87 6.81
C LEU A 27 7.25 10.84 7.29
N ALA A 28 7.39 11.40 8.50
CA ALA A 28 6.55 12.50 8.93
C ALA A 28 6.66 13.66 7.94
N SER A 29 5.50 14.09 7.44
CA SER A 29 5.38 15.37 6.76
C SER A 29 6.04 16.45 7.63
N PRO A 30 6.85 17.37 7.08
CA PRO A 30 7.42 18.44 7.86
C PRO A 30 6.28 19.35 8.35
N ALA A 31 5.82 19.12 9.57
CA ALA A 31 5.06 20.11 10.30
C ALA A 31 6.03 21.24 10.66
N GLY A 32 5.84 22.40 10.04
CA GLY A 32 6.43 23.64 10.53
C GLY A 32 7.74 24.07 9.90
N ARG A 33 7.79 24.25 8.56
CA ARG A 33 8.48 25.43 8.02
C ARG A 33 7.44 26.49 7.73
N SER A 34 7.29 27.39 8.70
CA SER A 34 6.69 28.71 8.51
C SER A 34 7.34 29.35 7.29
N MET A 35 6.62 29.38 6.17
CA MET A 35 6.94 30.28 5.07
C MET A 35 6.71 31.70 5.59
N PRO A 36 7.60 32.66 5.29
CA PRO A 36 7.41 34.03 5.72
C PRO A 36 6.03 34.49 5.21
N MET A 37 5.16 34.87 6.14
CA MET A 37 4.00 35.67 5.81
C MET A 37 4.53 36.95 5.17
N HIS A 38 4.41 37.06 3.85
CA HIS A 38 4.46 38.35 3.21
C HIS A 38 3.31 39.18 3.80
N ASP A 39 3.67 40.12 4.67
CA ASP A 39 2.84 41.23 5.07
C ASP A 39 2.52 42.02 3.79
N ILE A 40 1.29 41.86 3.31
CA ILE A 40 0.70 42.73 2.30
C ILE A 40 -0.42 43.52 2.96
N SER A 41 -0.12 44.17 4.08
CA SER A 41 -0.92 45.31 4.51
C SER A 41 -0.68 46.47 3.55
N ARG A 42 -1.80 46.93 2.94
CA ARG A 42 -1.98 48.10 2.07
C ARG A 42 -1.71 47.91 0.57
N VAL A 43 -2.72 47.37 -0.11
CA VAL A 43 -3.04 47.74 -1.50
C VAL A 43 -4.47 48.29 -1.50
N PRO A 44 -4.79 49.39 -2.22
CA PRO A 44 -6.07 50.07 -2.10
C PRO A 44 -7.24 49.19 -2.57
N ILE A 45 -8.35 49.28 -1.85
CA ILE A 45 -9.64 48.72 -2.20
C ILE A 45 -10.10 49.34 -3.53
N ALA A 46 -10.22 48.52 -4.56
CA ALA A 46 -11.09 48.78 -5.70
C ALA A 46 -12.19 47.71 -5.70
N ALA A 47 -13.44 48.16 -5.61
CA ALA A 47 -14.63 47.38 -5.91
C ALA A 47 -15.43 48.12 -6.99
N PRO A 48 -16.32 47.47 -7.76
CA PRO A 48 -16.69 46.06 -7.77
C PRO A 48 -16.57 45.41 -9.16
N GLY A 49 -16.16 44.14 -9.24
CA GLY A 49 -16.08 43.41 -10.51
C GLY A 49 -16.21 41.92 -10.32
N GLY A 50 -17.45 41.43 -10.17
CA GLY A 50 -17.82 40.03 -10.27
C GLY A 50 -17.36 39.13 -9.13
N VAL A 51 -18.27 38.84 -8.19
CA VAL A 51 -18.11 37.69 -7.28
C VAL A 51 -17.96 36.44 -8.17
N VAL A 52 -16.76 35.90 -8.26
CA VAL A 52 -16.59 34.55 -8.83
C VAL A 52 -17.31 33.61 -7.89
N GLN A 53 -18.52 33.20 -8.28
CA GLN A 53 -19.30 32.19 -7.59
C GLN A 53 -18.40 30.96 -7.44
N ARG A 54 -18.04 30.63 -6.19
CA ARG A 54 -17.24 29.45 -5.86
C ARG A 54 -18.14 28.23 -6.03
N VAL A 55 -17.62 27.13 -6.57
CA VAL A 55 -18.48 26.09 -7.17
C VAL A 55 -18.32 24.72 -6.53
N LEU A 56 -17.11 24.33 -6.14
CA LEU A 56 -16.85 23.14 -5.32
C LEU A 56 -16.03 23.52 -4.09
N LYS A 57 -16.51 23.14 -2.90
CA LYS A 57 -15.81 23.33 -1.63
C LYS A 57 -15.69 22.01 -0.87
N ILE A 58 -14.49 21.70 -0.39
CA ILE A 58 -14.22 20.59 0.53
C ILE A 58 -13.74 21.20 1.84
N GLY A 59 -14.47 20.94 2.93
CA GLY A 59 -14.29 21.64 4.20
C GLY A 59 -13.04 21.22 5.00
N ALA A 60 -12.75 19.93 5.08
CA ALA A 60 -11.66 19.38 5.89
C ALA A 60 -10.98 18.15 5.24
N GLY A 61 -9.77 17.80 5.69
CA GLY A 61 -8.96 16.68 5.22
C GLY A 61 -7.94 17.06 4.14
N ASP A 62 -7.23 16.06 3.59
CA ASP A 62 -6.07 16.25 2.70
C ASP A 62 -6.41 16.89 1.35
N ARG A 63 -7.70 17.00 1.02
CA ARG A 63 -8.23 17.69 -0.18
C ARG A 63 -9.07 18.91 0.18
N ALA A 64 -8.95 19.44 1.40
CA ALA A 64 -9.65 20.65 1.79
C ALA A 64 -9.26 21.82 0.87
N GLY A 65 -10.26 22.53 0.35
CA GLY A 65 -10.00 23.55 -0.65
C GLY A 65 -11.25 24.12 -1.31
N ASN A 66 -11.03 25.14 -2.13
CA ASN A 66 -12.06 25.75 -2.97
C ASN A 66 -11.65 25.61 -4.44
N TYR A 67 -12.55 25.10 -5.27
CA TYR A 67 -12.33 24.79 -6.67
C TYR A 67 -13.43 25.48 -7.49
N GLY A 68 -13.04 26.46 -8.29
CA GLY A 68 -14.00 27.37 -8.95
C GLY A 68 -13.82 27.50 -10.45
N THR A 69 -13.05 26.61 -11.08
CA THR A 69 -12.90 26.57 -12.54
C THR A 69 -12.63 25.14 -12.99
N ALA A 70 -13.46 24.58 -13.87
CA ALA A 70 -13.38 23.20 -14.34
C ALA A 70 -11.96 22.80 -14.82
N GLY A 71 -11.30 23.66 -15.60
CA GLY A 71 -9.93 23.45 -16.09
C GLY A 71 -8.82 24.15 -15.28
N GLY A 72 -9.15 24.76 -14.14
CA GLY A 72 -8.19 25.50 -13.32
C GLY A 72 -7.11 24.60 -12.75
N VAL A 73 -5.93 25.15 -12.45
CA VAL A 73 -4.80 24.41 -11.86
C VAL A 73 -5.22 23.67 -10.58
N ALA A 74 -5.97 24.33 -9.68
CA ALA A 74 -6.46 23.71 -8.45
C ALA A 74 -7.38 22.51 -8.71
N THR A 75 -8.31 22.60 -9.66
CA THR A 75 -9.22 21.50 -10.01
C THR A 75 -8.48 20.36 -10.68
N ARG A 76 -7.52 20.66 -11.57
CA ARG A 76 -6.67 19.62 -12.18
C ARG A 76 -5.83 18.88 -11.15
N ASN A 77 -5.29 19.60 -10.17
CA ASN A 77 -4.56 18.98 -9.06
C ASN A 77 -5.51 18.14 -8.20
N LEU A 78 -6.71 18.62 -7.84
CA LEU A 78 -7.72 17.82 -7.15
C LEU A 78 -8.05 16.54 -7.92
N ILE A 79 -8.26 16.61 -9.23
CA ILE A 79 -8.53 15.44 -10.07
C ILE A 79 -7.33 14.48 -10.03
N LYS A 80 -6.10 14.96 -10.22
CA LYS A 80 -4.89 14.11 -10.15
C LYS A 80 -4.73 13.43 -8.79
N ASP A 81 -4.98 14.19 -7.73
CA ASP A 81 -4.88 13.74 -6.34
C ASP A 81 -6.00 12.77 -5.95
N THR A 82 -7.19 12.94 -6.53
CA THR A 82 -8.33 12.01 -6.42
C THR A 82 -8.06 10.75 -7.24
N GLU A 83 -7.44 10.89 -8.41
CA GLU A 83 -7.08 9.78 -9.28
C GLU A 83 -6.10 8.85 -8.57
N ALA A 84 -5.07 9.43 -7.94
CA ALA A 84 -4.09 8.70 -7.16
C ALA A 84 -4.69 8.02 -5.91
N ALA A 85 -5.76 8.59 -5.34
CA ALA A 85 -6.41 8.07 -4.13
C ALA A 85 -7.44 6.97 -4.42
N ILE A 86 -8.44 7.26 -5.27
CA ILE A 86 -9.59 6.38 -5.52
C ILE A 86 -9.93 6.21 -7.00
N GLY A 87 -9.20 6.86 -7.92
CA GLY A 87 -9.55 6.90 -9.35
C GLY A 87 -9.69 5.52 -10.00
N ASP A 88 -8.90 4.55 -9.54
CA ASP A 88 -8.92 3.17 -10.03
C ASP A 88 -10.22 2.42 -9.64
N ASP A 89 -10.95 2.87 -8.61
CA ASP A 89 -12.24 2.29 -8.19
C ASP A 89 -13.44 2.89 -8.91
N LEU A 90 -13.21 3.97 -9.67
CA LEU A 90 -14.28 4.74 -10.30
C LEU A 90 -14.39 4.40 -11.80
N LYS A 91 -15.62 4.26 -12.27
CA LYS A 91 -15.96 4.10 -13.68
C LYS A 91 -15.57 5.36 -14.47
N PRO A 92 -15.30 5.24 -15.79
CA PRO A 92 -15.08 6.41 -16.64
C PRO A 92 -16.18 7.47 -16.46
N GLY A 93 -15.79 8.75 -16.48
CA GLY A 93 -16.69 9.90 -16.34
C GLY A 93 -16.57 10.66 -15.00
N TRP A 94 -15.96 10.06 -13.97
CA TRP A 94 -15.81 10.72 -12.66
C TRP A 94 -14.95 12.00 -12.74
N LYS A 95 -13.88 12.02 -13.56
CA LYS A 95 -13.03 13.22 -13.76
C LYS A 95 -13.83 14.38 -14.35
N THR A 96 -14.68 14.07 -15.33
CA THR A 96 -15.59 15.04 -15.94
C THR A 96 -16.57 15.57 -14.92
N TYR A 97 -17.15 14.70 -14.08
CA TYR A 97 -18.04 15.11 -13.01
C TYR A 97 -17.39 16.07 -12.01
N VAL A 98 -16.17 15.79 -11.54
CA VAL A 98 -15.42 16.71 -10.66
C VAL A 98 -15.16 18.05 -11.36
N GLY A 99 -14.79 18.01 -12.65
CA GLY A 99 -14.65 19.21 -13.47
C GLY A 99 -15.95 20.02 -13.54
N THR A 100 -17.10 19.35 -13.74
CA THR A 100 -18.43 19.98 -13.75
C THR A 100 -18.79 20.57 -12.39
N LEU A 101 -18.54 19.88 -11.28
CA LEU A 101 -18.76 20.43 -9.94
C LEU A 101 -17.95 21.72 -9.68
N ALA A 102 -16.81 21.88 -10.35
CA ALA A 102 -15.99 23.08 -10.28
C ALA A 102 -16.30 24.13 -11.39
N ASP A 103 -17.31 23.90 -12.24
CA ASP A 103 -17.70 24.79 -13.33
C ASP A 103 -18.61 25.93 -12.84
N LYS A 104 -18.31 27.18 -13.20
CA LYS A 104 -19.04 28.37 -12.75
C LYS A 104 -20.54 28.38 -13.09
N SER A 105 -20.97 27.55 -14.05
CA SER A 105 -22.38 27.35 -14.40
C SER A 105 -23.16 26.47 -13.42
N GLN A 106 -22.47 25.77 -12.51
CA GLN A 106 -23.09 24.86 -11.55
C GLN A 106 -23.38 25.55 -10.20
N PRO A 107 -24.39 25.07 -9.46
CA PRO A 107 -24.59 25.50 -8.08
C PRO A 107 -23.42 25.07 -7.19
N LEU A 108 -23.14 25.87 -6.16
CA LEU A 108 -22.12 25.55 -5.15
C LEU A 108 -22.42 24.19 -4.51
N THR A 109 -21.49 23.26 -4.69
CA THR A 109 -21.48 21.95 -4.02
C THR A 109 -20.46 21.98 -2.88
N THR A 110 -20.88 21.57 -1.69
CA THR A 110 -20.01 21.55 -0.50
C THR A 110 -19.99 20.16 0.11
N PHE A 111 -18.78 19.64 0.30
CA PHE A 111 -18.51 18.45 1.10
C PHE A 111 -17.91 18.87 2.44
N ALA A 112 -18.36 18.29 3.55
CA ALA A 112 -17.82 18.66 4.85
C ALA A 112 -16.38 18.16 5.00
N THR A 113 -16.09 16.96 4.51
CA THR A 113 -14.76 16.35 4.53
C THR A 113 -14.32 15.80 3.18
N THR A 114 -13.02 15.51 3.05
CA THR A 114 -12.43 14.76 1.93
C THR A 114 -13.06 13.37 1.81
N GLN A 115 -13.40 12.72 2.93
CA GLN A 115 -14.05 11.41 2.92
C GLN A 115 -15.47 11.49 2.35
N ASP A 116 -16.24 12.54 2.68
CA ASP A 116 -17.59 12.74 2.12
C ASP A 116 -17.53 12.92 0.60
N TYR A 117 -16.52 13.66 0.13
CA TYR A 117 -16.25 13.84 -1.29
C TYR A 117 -15.93 12.49 -1.97
N TYR A 118 -15.08 11.66 -1.36
CA TYR A 118 -14.80 10.32 -1.88
C TYR A 118 -16.05 9.42 -1.86
N GLN A 119 -16.85 9.47 -0.80
CA GLN A 119 -18.11 8.71 -0.71
C GLN A 119 -19.13 9.13 -1.78
N ASP A 120 -19.24 10.41 -2.13
CA ASP A 120 -20.09 10.88 -3.24
C ASP A 120 -19.62 10.29 -4.59
N LEU A 121 -18.30 10.32 -4.82
CA LEU A 121 -17.70 9.75 -6.02
C LEU A 121 -17.91 8.24 -6.11
N GLU A 122 -17.68 7.51 -5.02
CA GLU A 122 -17.94 6.08 -4.93
C GLU A 122 -19.43 5.78 -5.13
N GLY A 123 -20.34 6.53 -4.49
CA GLY A 123 -21.78 6.35 -4.64
C GLY A 123 -22.26 6.50 -6.08
N LYS A 124 -21.66 7.40 -6.86
CA LYS A 124 -22.06 7.67 -8.26
C LYS A 124 -21.29 6.87 -9.29
N PHE A 125 -20.00 6.64 -9.04
CA PHE A 125 -19.07 6.13 -10.03
C PHE A 125 -18.38 4.84 -9.60
N ALA A 126 -18.64 4.26 -8.42
CA ALA A 126 -18.00 2.99 -8.05
C ALA A 126 -18.18 1.96 -9.17
N LYS A 127 -17.06 1.31 -9.50
CA LYS A 127 -17.06 0.08 -10.27
C LYS A 127 -17.80 -0.95 -9.41
N VAL A 128 -19.06 -1.19 -9.76
CA VAL A 128 -19.84 -2.29 -9.18
C VAL A 128 -19.09 -3.57 -9.52
N ALA A 129 -18.65 -4.30 -8.49
CA ALA A 129 -18.14 -5.65 -8.67
C ALA A 129 -19.21 -6.43 -9.45
N LYS A 130 -18.84 -7.03 -10.60
CA LYS A 130 -19.79 -7.85 -11.37
C LYS A 130 -20.40 -8.87 -10.41
N SER A 131 -21.73 -8.90 -10.32
CA SER A 131 -22.46 -9.84 -9.46
C SER A 131 -21.97 -11.26 -9.74
N GLY A 132 -21.40 -11.92 -8.72
CA GLY A 132 -20.90 -13.30 -8.81
C GLY A 132 -19.43 -13.47 -9.23
N GLY A 133 -18.67 -12.39 -9.49
CA GLY A 133 -17.27 -12.47 -9.89
C GLY A 133 -16.33 -12.04 -8.77
N LYS A 134 -15.60 -13.01 -8.19
CA LYS A 134 -14.45 -12.81 -7.29
C LYS A 134 -13.35 -12.02 -8.02
N THR A 135 -13.50 -10.71 -8.14
CA THR A 135 -12.53 -9.89 -8.87
C THR A 135 -11.52 -9.39 -7.86
N ARG A 136 -10.37 -10.08 -7.77
CA ARG A 136 -9.18 -9.54 -7.10
C ARG A 136 -8.98 -8.10 -7.59
N PRO A 137 -8.87 -7.10 -6.69
CA PRO A 137 -8.64 -5.73 -7.11
C PRO A 137 -7.33 -5.69 -7.88
N GLY A 138 -7.34 -5.03 -9.04
CA GLY A 138 -6.11 -4.71 -9.74
C GLY A 138 -5.24 -3.80 -8.88
N PHE A 139 -3.94 -3.78 -9.18
CA PHE A 139 -3.04 -2.83 -8.53
C PHE A 139 -3.36 -1.40 -8.94
N SER A 140 -3.16 -0.47 -8.01
CA SER A 140 -3.33 0.95 -8.33
C SER A 140 -2.21 1.44 -9.25
N SER A 141 -2.50 2.49 -10.01
CA SER A 141 -1.48 3.19 -10.81
C SER A 141 -0.29 3.67 -9.96
N THR A 142 -0.55 4.10 -8.72
CA THR A 142 0.48 4.45 -7.72
C THR A 142 1.36 3.26 -7.37
N ALA A 143 0.79 2.06 -7.19
CA ALA A 143 1.58 0.85 -6.91
C ALA A 143 2.54 0.53 -8.06
N TYR A 144 2.06 0.58 -9.32
CA TYR A 144 2.91 0.41 -10.50
C TYR A 144 4.04 1.46 -10.58
N ALA A 145 3.76 2.71 -10.20
CA ALA A 145 4.76 3.76 -10.17
C ALA A 145 5.82 3.49 -9.09
N LEU A 146 5.42 3.13 -7.87
CA LEU A 146 6.35 2.80 -6.78
C LEU A 146 7.23 1.57 -7.12
N ALA A 147 6.65 0.55 -7.76
CA ALA A 147 7.40 -0.61 -8.21
C ALA A 147 8.42 -0.27 -9.31
N ARG A 148 8.11 0.69 -10.19
CA ARG A 148 9.08 1.17 -11.20
C ARG A 148 10.27 1.88 -10.57
N VAL A 149 10.04 2.69 -9.54
CA VAL A 149 11.15 3.32 -8.79
C VAL A 149 12.06 2.24 -8.22
N THR A 150 11.52 1.27 -7.49
CA THR A 150 12.34 0.21 -6.87
C THR A 150 13.06 -0.64 -7.90
N TYR A 151 12.39 -1.00 -9.00
CA TYR A 151 13.01 -1.75 -10.08
C TYR A 151 14.12 -0.96 -10.79
N GLY A 152 13.95 0.37 -10.92
CA GLY A 152 15.00 1.26 -11.40
C GLY A 152 16.20 1.32 -10.47
N LEU A 153 15.97 1.38 -9.15
CA LEU A 153 17.04 1.31 -8.15
C LEU A 153 17.79 -0.02 -8.19
N GLN A 154 17.08 -1.15 -8.34
CA GLN A 154 17.68 -2.49 -8.45
C GLN A 154 18.51 -2.66 -9.72
N THR A 155 18.05 -2.10 -10.84
CA THR A 155 18.70 -2.27 -12.16
C THR A 155 19.71 -1.18 -12.50
N GLY A 156 19.74 -0.08 -11.74
CA GLY A 156 20.53 1.12 -12.05
C GLY A 156 20.08 1.83 -13.34
N MET A 157 18.87 1.56 -13.83
CA MET A 157 18.34 2.09 -15.10
C MET A 157 17.04 2.85 -14.87
N ASP A 158 16.77 3.87 -15.69
CA ASP A 158 15.47 4.56 -15.67
C ASP A 158 14.38 3.63 -16.24
N GLN A 159 13.38 3.31 -15.40
CA GLN A 159 12.26 2.44 -15.71
C GLN A 159 10.94 3.21 -15.92
N SER A 160 11.00 4.54 -16.08
CA SER A 160 9.81 5.39 -16.26
C SER A 160 8.96 4.98 -17.48
N GLY A 161 9.62 4.53 -18.56
CA GLY A 161 9.01 4.04 -19.79
C GLY A 161 8.57 2.56 -19.76
N LEU A 162 8.88 1.83 -18.68
CA LEU A 162 8.62 0.39 -18.59
C LEU A 162 7.12 0.09 -18.73
N LYS A 163 6.81 -0.86 -19.60
CA LYS A 163 5.48 -1.42 -19.77
C LYS A 163 5.52 -2.91 -19.41
N PRO A 164 5.11 -3.29 -18.20
CA PRO A 164 5.32 -4.65 -17.70
C PRO A 164 4.78 -5.75 -18.62
N SER A 165 3.64 -5.51 -19.29
CA SER A 165 3.06 -6.48 -20.22
C SER A 165 3.88 -6.75 -21.48
N GLU A 166 4.70 -5.80 -21.93
CA GLU A 166 5.53 -5.97 -23.13
C GLU A 166 6.79 -6.82 -22.82
N GLU A 167 7.16 -6.93 -21.54
CA GLU A 167 8.38 -7.62 -21.07
C GLU A 167 8.09 -8.87 -20.24
N ASP A 168 6.85 -9.36 -20.22
CA ASP A 168 6.39 -10.46 -19.35
C ASP A 168 6.73 -10.22 -17.86
N LEU A 169 6.54 -8.99 -17.39
CA LEU A 169 6.75 -8.60 -16.00
C LEU A 169 5.43 -8.38 -15.26
N ALA A 170 5.44 -8.72 -13.98
CA ALA A 170 4.36 -8.43 -13.04
C ALA A 170 4.94 -8.08 -11.68
N MET A 171 4.14 -7.42 -10.83
CA MET A 171 4.53 -7.16 -9.45
C MET A 171 4.25 -8.40 -8.60
N PRO A 172 5.29 -9.16 -8.18
CA PRO A 172 5.08 -10.39 -7.43
C PRO A 172 4.78 -10.08 -5.97
N HIS A 173 3.72 -10.71 -5.46
CA HIS A 173 3.35 -10.61 -4.06
C HIS A 173 4.33 -11.38 -3.19
N ARG A 174 4.86 -10.76 -2.14
CA ARG A 174 5.60 -11.49 -1.08
C ARG A 174 4.63 -12.30 -0.21
N PHE A 175 3.53 -11.67 0.19
CA PHE A 175 2.37 -12.27 0.84
C PHE A 175 1.19 -12.33 -0.14
N PRO A 176 0.76 -13.52 -0.59
CA PRO A 176 -0.15 -13.68 -1.71
C PRO A 176 -1.56 -13.14 -1.39
N TYR A 177 -2.25 -12.63 -2.42
CA TYR A 177 -3.61 -12.07 -2.25
C TYR A 177 -4.59 -13.07 -1.62
N SER A 178 -4.50 -14.36 -1.96
CA SER A 178 -5.32 -15.41 -1.36
C SER A 178 -5.15 -15.50 0.16
N ALA A 179 -3.95 -15.22 0.67
CA ALA A 179 -3.65 -15.21 2.10
C ALA A 179 -4.14 -13.93 2.79
N ILE A 180 -4.16 -12.79 2.07
CA ILE A 180 -4.83 -11.56 2.52
C ILE A 180 -6.34 -11.81 2.68
N GLU A 181 -7.01 -12.33 1.64
CA GLU A 181 -8.43 -12.69 1.69
C GLU A 181 -8.73 -13.66 2.84
N ARG A 182 -7.92 -14.70 2.98
CA ARG A 182 -8.07 -15.70 4.05
C ARG A 182 -7.90 -15.08 5.44
N SER A 183 -6.94 -14.16 5.59
CA SER A 183 -6.68 -13.48 6.86
C SER A 183 -7.84 -12.60 7.28
N VAL A 184 -8.44 -11.87 6.34
CA VAL A 184 -9.68 -11.13 6.58
C VAL A 184 -10.82 -12.10 6.87
N GLY A 185 -10.91 -13.23 6.15
CA GLY A 185 -11.91 -14.27 6.40
C GLY A 185 -11.88 -14.83 7.83
N PHE A 186 -10.69 -15.09 8.39
CA PHE A 186 -10.54 -15.50 9.79
C PHE A 186 -11.08 -14.45 10.77
N TYR A 187 -10.83 -13.17 10.49
CA TYR A 187 -11.36 -12.08 11.30
C TYR A 187 -12.88 -11.98 11.20
N LEU A 188 -13.45 -12.05 9.98
CA LEU A 188 -14.90 -12.02 9.77
C LEU A 188 -15.61 -13.18 10.47
N ALA A 189 -15.06 -14.39 10.37
CA ALA A 189 -15.57 -15.59 11.03
C ALA A 189 -15.40 -15.59 12.57
N GLY A 190 -14.68 -14.62 13.14
CA GLY A 190 -14.41 -14.55 14.58
C GLY A 190 -13.35 -15.55 15.07
N THR A 191 -12.61 -16.18 14.15
CA THR A 191 -11.42 -16.97 14.48
C THR A 191 -10.28 -16.07 14.96
N ASP A 192 -10.13 -14.91 14.31
CA ASP A 192 -9.21 -13.86 14.68
C ASP A 192 -9.96 -12.71 15.37
N ASP A 193 -9.32 -12.12 16.39
CA ASP A 193 -9.76 -10.88 17.04
C ASP A 193 -9.13 -9.63 16.39
N ASN A 194 -9.46 -8.44 16.90
CA ASN A 194 -8.88 -7.18 16.43
C ASN A 194 -7.35 -7.19 16.56
N ALA A 195 -6.81 -7.75 17.64
CA ALA A 195 -5.37 -7.82 17.83
C ALA A 195 -4.70 -8.70 16.76
N ALA A 196 -5.35 -9.79 16.32
CA ALA A 196 -4.86 -10.61 15.23
C ALA A 196 -4.92 -9.88 13.89
N LEU A 197 -6.02 -9.16 13.61
CA LEU A 197 -6.16 -8.31 12.42
C LEU A 197 -5.02 -7.27 12.37
N GLU A 198 -4.82 -6.53 13.46
CA GLU A 198 -3.76 -5.53 13.60
C GLU A 198 -2.37 -6.16 13.41
N ARG A 199 -2.09 -7.31 14.05
CA ARG A 199 -0.77 -7.94 13.95
C ARG A 199 -0.36 -8.26 12.52
N TRP A 200 -1.24 -8.82 11.69
CA TRP A 200 -0.86 -9.18 10.32
C TRP A 200 -0.85 -7.97 9.39
N THR A 201 -1.79 -7.03 9.54
CA THR A 201 -1.77 -5.80 8.71
C THR A 201 -0.57 -4.93 9.05
N ARG A 202 -0.17 -4.88 10.33
CA ARG A 202 1.03 -4.18 10.78
C ARG A 202 2.31 -4.73 10.17
N ARG A 203 2.38 -6.03 9.86
CA ARG A 203 3.54 -6.60 9.14
C ARG A 203 3.66 -6.08 7.71
N LEU A 204 2.53 -5.88 7.01
CA LEU A 204 2.54 -5.23 5.68
C LEU A 204 2.91 -3.75 5.77
N TYR A 205 2.46 -3.09 6.84
CA TYR A 205 2.82 -1.71 7.15
C TYR A 205 4.32 -1.57 7.42
N ASP A 206 4.86 -2.37 8.35
CA ASP A 206 6.28 -2.34 8.76
C ASP A 206 7.19 -2.69 7.56
N ALA A 207 6.84 -3.70 6.76
CA ALA A 207 7.55 -4.01 5.50
C ALA A 207 7.60 -2.83 4.53
N THR A 208 6.53 -2.05 4.46
CA THR A 208 6.44 -0.88 3.58
C THR A 208 7.30 0.28 4.09
N VAL A 209 7.31 0.51 5.41
CA VAL A 209 8.18 1.52 6.05
C VAL A 209 9.65 1.17 5.84
N GLU A 210 10.03 -0.08 6.11
CA GLU A 210 11.41 -0.53 5.97
C GLU A 210 11.88 -0.47 4.51
N ARG A 211 11.05 -0.90 3.56
CA ARG A 211 11.37 -0.73 2.12
C ARG A 211 11.56 0.74 1.75
N ALA A 212 10.72 1.64 2.27
CA ALA A 212 10.87 3.07 2.00
C ALA A 212 12.15 3.66 2.59
N ALA A 213 12.56 3.19 3.76
CA ALA A 213 13.83 3.57 4.38
C ALA A 213 15.04 3.07 3.57
N LEU A 214 14.95 1.88 2.97
CA LEU A 214 15.97 1.35 2.06
C LEU A 214 16.06 2.13 0.76
N ASN A 215 14.93 2.45 0.12
CA ASN A 215 14.93 3.11 -1.19
C ASN A 215 15.31 4.60 -1.12
N THR A 216 14.87 5.30 -0.07
CA THR A 216 14.98 6.78 0.04
C THR A 216 16.40 7.33 -0.17
N PRO A 217 17.47 6.75 0.41
CA PRO A 217 18.85 7.23 0.21
C PRO A 217 19.36 7.14 -1.23
N HIS A 218 18.71 6.33 -2.08
CA HIS A 218 19.14 6.07 -3.46
C HIS A 218 18.30 6.84 -4.49
N ILE A 219 17.36 7.68 -4.06
CA ILE A 219 16.57 8.54 -4.96
C ILE A 219 17.17 9.95 -4.94
N ASP A 220 17.98 10.25 -5.95
CA ASP A 220 18.72 11.51 -6.04
C ASP A 220 17.84 12.70 -6.42
N ASP A 221 16.82 12.50 -7.27
CA ASP A 221 15.94 13.59 -7.71
C ASP A 221 15.01 14.05 -6.56
N PRO A 222 15.09 15.32 -6.14
CA PRO A 222 14.30 15.80 -5.01
C PRO A 222 12.78 15.78 -5.24
N HIS A 223 12.33 15.90 -6.49
CA HIS A 223 10.90 15.89 -6.83
C HIS A 223 10.36 14.46 -6.81
N GLU A 224 11.09 13.51 -7.36
CA GLU A 224 10.79 12.08 -7.28
C GLU A 224 10.81 11.60 -5.83
N LEU A 225 11.79 12.02 -5.03
CA LEU A 225 11.87 11.67 -3.62
C LEU A 225 10.66 12.18 -2.82
N ASP A 226 10.25 13.44 -3.02
CA ASP A 226 9.07 14.01 -2.37
C ASP A 226 7.79 13.28 -2.80
N TRP A 227 7.65 12.97 -4.10
CA TRP A 227 6.53 12.18 -4.60
C TRP A 227 6.51 10.78 -4.01
N TYR A 228 7.65 10.08 -4.00
CA TYR A 228 7.79 8.72 -3.49
C TYR A 228 7.37 8.64 -2.02
N LYS A 229 7.88 9.55 -1.19
CA LYS A 229 7.51 9.65 0.23
C LYS A 229 6.02 9.87 0.41
N LYS A 230 5.41 10.80 -0.35
CA LYS A 230 3.96 11.06 -0.28
C LYS A 230 3.13 9.86 -0.72
N ALA A 231 3.55 9.16 -1.78
CA ALA A 231 2.87 7.98 -2.29
C ALA A 231 2.90 6.83 -1.29
N VAL A 232 4.07 6.54 -0.68
CA VAL A 232 4.21 5.54 0.38
C VAL A 232 3.35 5.91 1.59
N THR A 233 3.45 7.16 2.08
CA THR A 233 2.65 7.63 3.22
C THR A 233 1.15 7.51 2.96
N ALA A 234 0.68 7.78 1.74
CA ALA A 234 -0.71 7.60 1.38
C ALA A 234 -1.16 6.12 1.48
N GLN A 235 -0.33 5.17 1.06
CA GLN A 235 -0.64 3.74 1.20
C GLN A 235 -0.71 3.31 2.68
N LEU A 236 0.25 3.76 3.49
CA LEU A 236 0.29 3.49 4.93
C LEU A 236 -0.96 4.02 5.64
N ASN A 237 -1.34 5.27 5.35
CA ASN A 237 -2.54 5.90 5.90
C ASN A 237 -3.82 5.19 5.47
N GLU A 238 -3.91 4.78 4.20
CA GLU A 238 -5.09 4.08 3.69
C GLU A 238 -5.26 2.70 4.32
N LEU A 239 -4.18 1.92 4.48
CA LEU A 239 -4.24 0.64 5.17
C LEU A 239 -4.73 0.81 6.61
N HIS A 240 -4.17 1.78 7.35
CA HIS A 240 -4.57 2.06 8.72
C HIS A 240 -6.05 2.49 8.82
N ALA A 241 -6.49 3.40 7.95
CA ALA A 241 -7.88 3.85 7.92
C ALA A 241 -8.85 2.70 7.57
N ALA A 242 -8.47 1.82 6.64
CA ALA A 242 -9.29 0.67 6.26
C ALA A 242 -9.41 -0.36 7.38
N VAL A 243 -8.35 -0.59 8.17
CA VAL A 243 -8.40 -1.44 9.38
C VAL A 243 -9.38 -0.85 10.39
N LEU A 244 -9.24 0.43 10.74
CA LEU A 244 -10.13 1.09 11.72
C LEU A 244 -11.60 1.07 11.26
N ALA A 245 -11.85 1.30 9.98
CA ALA A 245 -13.20 1.24 9.43
C ALA A 245 -13.81 -0.16 9.54
N LEU A 246 -13.03 -1.21 9.26
CA LEU A 246 -13.48 -2.59 9.39
C LEU A 246 -13.76 -2.98 10.85
N GLU A 247 -12.87 -2.58 11.77
CA GLU A 247 -13.06 -2.81 13.20
C GLU A 247 -14.32 -2.13 13.74
N ALA A 248 -14.56 -0.87 13.33
CA ALA A 248 -15.75 -0.14 13.71
C ALA A 248 -17.03 -0.81 13.17
N ALA A 249 -17.04 -1.19 11.89
CA ALA A 249 -18.18 -1.88 11.27
C ALA A 249 -18.49 -3.21 11.98
N LYS A 250 -17.46 -4.03 12.28
CA LYS A 250 -17.65 -5.27 13.03
C LYS A 250 -18.12 -5.01 14.46
N GLY A 251 -17.59 -3.98 15.13
CA GLY A 251 -17.99 -3.59 16.48
C GLY A 251 -19.44 -3.10 16.57
N ASN A 252 -19.96 -2.50 15.50
CA ASN A 252 -21.36 -2.09 15.38
C ASN A 252 -22.34 -3.25 15.13
N GLY A 253 -21.82 -4.46 14.86
CA GLY A 253 -22.62 -5.63 14.55
C GLY A 253 -23.12 -5.68 13.10
N ASP A 254 -22.46 -4.94 12.19
CA ASP A 254 -22.80 -4.97 10.77
C ASP A 254 -22.64 -6.40 10.22
N ALA A 255 -23.56 -6.81 9.34
CA ALA A 255 -23.46 -8.09 8.63
C ALA A 255 -22.40 -7.96 7.52
N LEU A 256 -21.18 -8.38 7.83
CA LEU A 256 -20.03 -8.25 6.93
C LEU A 256 -19.68 -9.58 6.27
N ASP A 257 -19.35 -9.50 4.99
CA ASP A 257 -18.79 -10.58 4.18
C ASP A 257 -17.58 -10.07 3.38
N LEU A 258 -16.95 -10.95 2.60
CA LEU A 258 -15.80 -10.57 1.79
C LEU A 258 -16.15 -9.52 0.72
N TYR A 259 -17.41 -9.33 0.36
CA TYR A 259 -17.84 -8.40 -0.69
C TYR A 259 -18.29 -7.04 -0.14
N SER A 260 -18.39 -6.92 1.18
CA SER A 260 -18.81 -5.72 1.87
C SER A 260 -17.84 -4.57 1.54
N PRO A 261 -18.33 -3.34 1.26
CA PRO A 261 -17.48 -2.23 0.80
C PRO A 261 -16.27 -1.96 1.72
N VAL A 262 -16.49 -1.98 3.04
CA VAL A 262 -15.41 -1.78 4.03
C VAL A 262 -14.36 -2.90 4.00
N VAL A 263 -14.78 -4.13 3.70
CA VAL A 263 -13.87 -5.27 3.55
C VAL A 263 -13.10 -5.17 2.24
N GLN A 264 -13.75 -4.82 1.14
CA GLN A 264 -13.11 -4.62 -0.16
C GLN A 264 -12.07 -3.49 -0.11
N ARG A 265 -12.34 -2.41 0.64
CA ARG A 265 -11.38 -1.34 0.90
C ARG A 265 -10.12 -1.86 1.58
N LEU A 266 -10.25 -2.64 2.66
CA LEU A 266 -9.09 -3.26 3.34
C LEU A 266 -8.32 -4.21 2.41
N LEU A 267 -9.04 -5.08 1.69
CA LEU A 267 -8.41 -6.02 0.76
C LEU A 267 -7.60 -5.29 -0.32
N LYS A 268 -8.13 -4.20 -0.86
CA LYS A 268 -7.43 -3.37 -1.85
C LYS A 268 -6.22 -2.66 -1.24
N ALA A 269 -6.38 -2.04 -0.07
CA ALA A 269 -5.30 -1.35 0.63
C ALA A 269 -4.13 -2.30 0.92
N ALA A 270 -4.42 -3.47 1.50
CA ALA A 270 -3.41 -4.49 1.79
C ALA A 270 -2.75 -5.06 0.52
N ASN A 271 -3.51 -5.24 -0.57
CA ASN A 271 -3.01 -5.73 -1.85
C ASN A 271 -2.03 -4.75 -2.53
N ASN A 272 -2.18 -3.45 -2.28
CA ASN A 272 -1.38 -2.38 -2.90
C ASN A 272 -0.11 -2.02 -2.13
N MET A 273 0.11 -2.55 -0.92
CA MET A 273 1.21 -2.13 -0.06
C MET A 273 2.57 -2.31 -0.73
N HIS A 274 3.34 -1.23 -0.81
CA HIS A 274 4.62 -1.22 -1.50
C HIS A 274 5.61 -2.26 -0.93
N GLY A 275 5.64 -2.49 0.39
CA GLY A 275 6.45 -3.54 0.98
C GLY A 275 6.06 -4.96 0.55
N ASN A 276 4.82 -5.17 0.09
CA ASN A 276 4.32 -6.48 -0.35
C ASN A 276 4.51 -6.73 -1.86
N ILE A 277 4.54 -5.66 -2.66
CA ILE A 277 4.74 -5.68 -4.12
C ILE A 277 5.79 -4.64 -4.52
N PRO A 278 7.03 -4.77 -4.01
CA PRO A 278 8.02 -3.69 -4.11
C PRO A 278 8.56 -3.50 -5.51
N ASP A 279 8.56 -4.53 -6.35
CA ASP A 279 9.31 -4.56 -7.62
C ASP A 279 8.59 -5.38 -8.70
N TYR A 280 9.28 -5.64 -9.81
CA TYR A 280 8.84 -6.50 -10.90
C TYR A 280 9.63 -7.80 -10.97
N GLY A 281 8.97 -8.85 -11.44
CA GLY A 281 9.61 -10.12 -11.78
C GLY A 281 8.86 -10.87 -12.88
N PRO A 282 9.40 -12.00 -13.37
CA PRO A 282 8.83 -12.74 -14.48
C PRO A 282 7.39 -13.19 -14.19
N HIS A 283 6.46 -12.79 -15.05
CA HIS A 283 5.03 -12.97 -14.83
C HIS A 283 4.60 -14.40 -15.16
N SER A 284 4.68 -14.80 -16.43
CA SER A 284 4.08 -16.05 -16.89
C SER A 284 4.76 -17.29 -16.34
N LYS A 285 6.09 -17.27 -16.24
CA LYS A 285 6.91 -18.43 -15.86
C LYS A 285 7.09 -18.60 -14.35
N VAL A 286 7.04 -17.51 -13.59
CA VAL A 286 7.37 -17.51 -12.15
C VAL A 286 6.18 -17.06 -11.32
N ASN A 287 5.70 -15.83 -11.49
CA ASN A 287 4.67 -15.25 -10.62
C ASN A 287 3.31 -15.99 -10.72
N ILE A 288 2.87 -16.41 -11.92
CA ILE A 288 1.61 -17.15 -12.06
C ILE A 288 1.65 -18.50 -11.30
N PRO A 289 2.65 -19.39 -11.50
CA PRO A 289 2.73 -20.67 -10.78
C PRO A 289 2.80 -20.57 -9.26
N VAL A 290 3.36 -19.48 -8.72
CA VAL A 290 3.60 -19.30 -7.28
C VAL A 290 2.62 -18.35 -6.59
N SER A 291 1.64 -17.82 -7.33
CA SER A 291 0.72 -16.75 -6.89
C SER A 291 -0.10 -17.01 -5.62
N ASP A 292 -0.14 -18.23 -5.10
CA ASP A 292 -0.84 -18.63 -3.87
C ASP A 292 0.10 -19.06 -2.71
N ARG A 293 1.42 -18.84 -2.85
CA ARG A 293 2.48 -19.17 -1.89
C ARG A 293 3.22 -17.92 -1.42
N ILE A 294 3.96 -18.02 -0.31
CA ILE A 294 4.95 -16.99 0.05
C ILE A 294 6.06 -17.02 -0.99
N HIS A 295 6.36 -15.87 -1.59
CA HIS A 295 7.36 -15.72 -2.64
C HIS A 295 8.49 -14.85 -2.11
N VAL A 296 9.68 -15.42 -1.94
CA VAL A 296 10.79 -14.77 -1.23
C VAL A 296 11.69 -14.01 -2.22
N HIS A 297 12.26 -12.92 -1.74
CA HIS A 297 13.34 -12.18 -2.38
C HIS A 297 14.37 -11.83 -1.31
N VAL A 298 15.65 -11.97 -1.66
CA VAL A 298 16.80 -11.72 -0.79
C VAL A 298 17.64 -10.56 -1.34
N GLU A 299 18.33 -9.84 -0.47
CA GLU A 299 19.18 -8.72 -0.88
C GLU A 299 20.61 -9.22 -1.07
N ARG A 300 21.11 -9.15 -2.31
CA ARG A 300 22.49 -9.54 -2.62
C ARG A 300 23.45 -8.46 -2.08
N PRO A 301 24.39 -8.79 -1.17
CA PRO A 301 25.39 -7.84 -0.67
C PRO A 301 26.31 -7.34 -1.78
N GLU A 302 26.91 -6.17 -1.59
CA GLU A 302 27.88 -5.61 -2.56
C GLU A 302 29.18 -6.45 -2.65
N ASP A 303 29.53 -7.13 -1.56
CA ASP A 303 30.69 -8.02 -1.43
C ASP A 303 30.34 -9.49 -1.67
N TRP A 304 29.22 -9.76 -2.35
CA TRP A 304 28.81 -11.13 -2.68
C TRP A 304 29.90 -11.88 -3.43
N ASP A 305 30.38 -12.96 -2.81
CA ASP A 305 31.31 -13.92 -3.39
C ASP A 305 30.58 -15.24 -3.61
N GLU A 306 30.46 -15.65 -4.88
CA GLU A 306 29.76 -16.87 -5.26
C GLU A 306 30.47 -18.12 -4.70
N ASP A 307 31.78 -18.02 -4.45
CA ASP A 307 32.64 -19.10 -3.93
C ASP A 307 32.61 -19.21 -2.39
N ASP A 308 31.97 -18.26 -1.66
CA ASP A 308 31.84 -18.32 -0.20
C ASP A 308 30.52 -18.99 0.21
N ASP A 309 30.57 -20.31 0.37
CA ASP A 309 29.44 -21.14 0.81
C ASP A 309 28.93 -20.81 2.23
N ALA A 310 29.67 -20.03 3.02
CA ALA A 310 29.25 -19.60 4.35
C ALA A 310 28.51 -18.25 4.35
N MET A 311 28.50 -17.52 3.23
CA MET A 311 27.85 -16.23 3.15
C MET A 311 26.32 -16.40 3.11
N GLN A 312 25.66 -15.83 4.11
CA GLN A 312 24.20 -15.75 4.16
C GLN A 312 23.72 -14.36 3.73
N VAL A 313 22.54 -14.30 3.15
CA VAL A 313 21.91 -13.06 2.69
C VAL A 313 20.60 -12.81 3.42
N PRO A 314 20.30 -11.54 3.77
CA PRO A 314 19.04 -11.20 4.40
C PRO A 314 17.89 -11.28 3.38
N MET A 315 16.71 -11.65 3.87
CA MET A 315 15.48 -11.45 3.14
C MET A 315 15.15 -9.95 3.05
N THR A 316 14.62 -9.54 1.89
CA THR A 316 13.98 -8.23 1.77
C THR A 316 12.88 -8.04 2.82
N PRO A 317 12.59 -6.80 3.28
CA PRO A 317 11.59 -6.58 4.34
C PRO A 317 10.23 -7.23 4.05
N GLY A 318 9.75 -7.12 2.80
CA GLY A 318 8.51 -7.77 2.36
C GLY A 318 8.50 -9.28 2.55
N SER A 319 9.61 -9.95 2.24
CA SER A 319 9.75 -11.40 2.34
C SER A 319 9.89 -11.84 3.79
N HIS A 320 10.69 -11.12 4.59
CA HIS A 320 10.82 -11.35 6.03
C HIS A 320 9.45 -11.30 6.73
N TYR A 321 8.68 -10.24 6.50
CA TYR A 321 7.37 -10.09 7.13
C TYR A 321 6.31 -11.04 6.58
N ALA A 322 6.41 -11.47 5.31
CA ALA A 322 5.56 -12.53 4.75
C ALA A 322 5.83 -13.87 5.43
N MET A 323 7.10 -14.23 5.65
CA MET A 323 7.50 -15.43 6.39
C MET A 323 7.08 -15.38 7.87
N ALA A 324 7.11 -14.20 8.49
CA ALA A 324 6.63 -14.03 9.86
C ALA A 324 5.11 -14.24 10.03
N MET A 325 4.32 -14.31 8.94
CA MET A 325 2.88 -14.59 8.97
C MET A 325 2.58 -15.95 9.58
N SER A 326 1.42 -16.07 10.24
CA SER A 326 1.01 -17.35 10.84
C SER A 326 0.79 -18.41 9.74
N PRO A 327 1.32 -19.64 9.86
CA PRO A 327 1.21 -20.67 8.81
C PRO A 327 -0.21 -20.96 8.31
N PRO A 328 -1.27 -20.95 9.15
CA PRO A 328 -2.64 -21.18 8.66
C PRO A 328 -3.15 -20.14 7.63
N ARG A 329 -2.49 -18.98 7.50
CA ARG A 329 -2.82 -17.93 6.53
C ARG A 329 -2.33 -18.26 5.12
N VAL A 330 -1.24 -19.01 5.01
CA VAL A 330 -0.64 -19.42 3.74
C VAL A 330 -0.65 -20.94 3.65
N PRO A 331 -1.81 -21.58 3.40
CA PRO A 331 -1.94 -23.03 3.46
C PRO A 331 -1.09 -23.76 2.42
N ARG A 332 -0.60 -23.06 1.40
CA ARG A 332 0.30 -23.60 0.37
C ARG A 332 1.78 -23.51 0.75
N GLY A 333 2.13 -22.70 1.75
CA GLY A 333 3.49 -22.57 2.26
C GLY A 333 4.37 -21.64 1.42
N VAL A 334 5.67 -21.85 1.54
CA VAL A 334 6.73 -21.08 0.86
C VAL A 334 7.01 -21.68 -0.52
N ALA A 335 7.16 -20.85 -1.55
CA ALA A 335 7.42 -21.31 -2.91
C ALA A 335 8.81 -21.92 -3.04
N VAL A 336 8.83 -23.19 -3.43
CA VAL A 336 10.03 -23.96 -3.79
C VAL A 336 9.84 -24.53 -5.19
N ASP A 337 10.92 -24.89 -5.86
CA ASP A 337 10.88 -25.58 -7.15
C ASP A 337 10.12 -26.93 -7.08
N ASP A 338 10.04 -27.63 -8.20
CA ASP A 338 9.36 -28.93 -8.30
C ASP A 338 10.07 -30.04 -7.50
N ASP A 339 11.39 -29.94 -7.36
CA ASP A 339 12.21 -30.88 -6.62
C ASP A 339 12.27 -30.59 -5.11
N ASP A 340 11.86 -29.40 -4.64
CA ASP A 340 11.99 -28.89 -3.26
C ASP A 340 13.46 -28.74 -2.83
N GLU A 341 14.30 -28.33 -3.77
CA GLU A 341 15.71 -28.02 -3.53
C GLU A 341 15.82 -26.52 -3.24
N TYR A 342 15.41 -25.67 -4.19
CA TYR A 342 15.59 -24.23 -4.11
C TYR A 342 14.28 -23.48 -3.81
N LEU A 343 14.43 -22.32 -3.16
CA LEU A 343 13.36 -21.32 -3.13
C LEU A 343 13.22 -20.70 -4.52
N VAL A 344 11.97 -20.52 -4.96
CA VAL A 344 11.70 -19.74 -6.18
C VAL A 344 11.76 -18.27 -5.80
N GLY A 345 12.77 -17.53 -6.30
CA GLY A 345 12.93 -16.10 -6.08
C GLY A 345 11.90 -15.27 -6.85
N THR A 346 11.55 -14.09 -6.35
CA THR A 346 10.55 -13.22 -7.02
C THR A 346 11.02 -12.61 -8.32
N ASP A 347 12.33 -12.54 -8.50
CA ASP A 347 13.05 -12.13 -9.71
C ASP A 347 13.26 -13.29 -10.69
N GLY A 348 12.88 -14.52 -10.33
CA GLY A 348 13.08 -15.72 -11.14
C GLY A 348 14.40 -16.44 -10.91
N ARG A 349 15.13 -16.10 -9.83
CA ARG A 349 16.34 -16.83 -9.44
C ARG A 349 16.03 -18.02 -8.54
N ARG A 350 16.89 -19.04 -8.55
CA ARG A 350 16.87 -20.14 -7.57
C ARG A 350 17.73 -19.76 -6.37
N ILE A 351 17.12 -19.69 -5.19
CA ILE A 351 17.82 -19.28 -3.97
C ILE A 351 17.99 -20.53 -3.10
N ASP A 352 19.24 -20.83 -2.72
CA ASP A 352 19.53 -21.88 -1.75
C ASP A 352 19.01 -21.47 -0.36
N PRO A 353 18.10 -22.24 0.27
CA PRO A 353 17.61 -21.94 1.60
C PRO A 353 18.71 -21.78 2.66
N ASP A 354 19.82 -22.53 2.55
CA ASP A 354 20.91 -22.51 3.54
C ASP A 354 21.71 -21.20 3.49
N ARG A 355 21.66 -20.51 2.33
CA ARG A 355 22.25 -19.19 2.12
C ARG A 355 21.34 -18.04 2.57
N VAL A 356 20.17 -18.32 3.15
CA VAL A 356 19.25 -17.28 3.62
C VAL A 356 19.31 -17.14 5.14
N GLU A 357 19.61 -15.94 5.62
CA GLU A 357 19.66 -15.64 7.05
C GLU A 357 18.34 -15.99 7.75
N ASP A 358 18.45 -16.64 8.91
CA ASP A 358 17.31 -17.03 9.77
C ASP A 358 16.22 -17.87 9.09
N PHE A 359 16.50 -18.49 7.93
CA PHE A 359 15.47 -19.17 7.14
C PHE A 359 14.74 -20.26 7.92
N ASP A 360 15.47 -21.16 8.60
CA ASP A 360 14.87 -22.23 9.41
C ASP A 360 13.99 -21.69 10.54
N THR A 361 14.42 -20.61 11.19
CA THR A 361 13.69 -19.95 12.26
C THR A 361 12.38 -19.36 11.74
N LEU A 362 12.39 -18.77 10.54
CA LEU A 362 11.23 -18.13 9.92
C LEU A 362 10.33 -19.12 9.18
N LEU A 363 10.87 -20.22 8.68
CA LEU A 363 10.11 -21.33 8.12
C LEU A 363 9.26 -22.01 9.18
N ASN A 364 9.66 -21.95 10.46
CA ASN A 364 9.02 -22.58 11.61
C ASN A 364 7.48 -22.67 11.53
N GLY A 365 6.99 -23.84 11.10
CA GLY A 365 5.57 -24.18 10.98
C GLY A 365 4.93 -23.90 9.61
N HIS A 366 5.57 -23.12 8.75
CA HIS A 366 5.26 -23.10 7.32
C HIS A 366 5.76 -24.39 6.67
N LYS A 367 5.00 -24.86 5.68
CA LYS A 367 5.45 -25.97 4.85
C LYS A 367 6.17 -25.44 3.60
N ARG A 368 7.02 -26.27 3.00
CA ARG A 368 7.54 -26.02 1.66
C ARG A 368 6.48 -26.39 0.62
N GLY A 369 6.18 -25.44 -0.24
CA GLY A 369 5.08 -25.47 -1.18
C GLY A 369 5.56 -25.73 -2.60
N LYS A 370 5.86 -26.98 -2.93
CA LYS A 370 6.32 -27.39 -4.28
C LYS A 370 5.54 -26.72 -5.40
N THR A 371 6.27 -26.19 -6.37
CA THR A 371 5.70 -25.58 -7.58
C THR A 371 5.85 -26.54 -8.76
N THR A 372 5.51 -26.09 -9.96
CA THR A 372 5.76 -26.83 -11.20
C THR A 372 6.96 -26.26 -11.96
N ILE A 373 7.77 -25.44 -11.31
CA ILE A 373 8.90 -24.74 -11.93
C ILE A 373 10.14 -25.62 -11.69
N PRO A 374 10.80 -26.13 -12.74
CA PRO A 374 12.07 -26.82 -12.61
C PRO A 374 13.16 -25.87 -12.13
N SER A 375 14.08 -26.36 -11.30
CA SER A 375 15.26 -25.59 -10.85
C SER A 375 16.07 -25.04 -12.03
N LEU A 376 16.20 -25.81 -13.11
CA LEU A 376 16.89 -25.42 -14.36
C LEU A 376 16.17 -24.30 -15.15
N ALA A 377 14.94 -23.97 -14.80
CA ALA A 377 14.19 -22.87 -15.41
C ALA A 377 14.35 -21.55 -14.65
N LEU A 378 15.09 -21.57 -13.54
CA LEU A 378 15.43 -20.42 -12.70
C LEU A 378 16.89 -20.03 -12.94
N ASP A 379 17.15 -18.73 -12.88
CA ASP A 379 18.51 -18.21 -12.99
C ASP A 379 19.28 -18.46 -11.68
N ASP A 380 20.60 -18.62 -11.76
CA ASP A 380 21.43 -18.74 -10.56
C ASP A 380 21.36 -17.47 -9.69
N PHE A 381 21.28 -17.66 -8.37
CA PHE A 381 21.18 -16.56 -7.42
C PHE A 381 22.47 -15.79 -7.24
#